data_AF-A0A409XRF2-F1
#
_entry.id   AF-A0A409XRF2-F1
#
_cell.length_a   1.000
_cell.length_b   1.000
_cell.length_c   1.000
_cell.angle_alpha   90.00
_cell.angle_beta   90.00
_cell.angle_gamma   90.00
#
_symmetry.space_group_name_H-M   'P 1'
#
loop_
_entity.id
_entity.type
_entity.pdbx_description
1 polymer ?
#
loop_
_entity_poly.entity_id
_entity_poly.type
_entity_poly.pdbx_seq_one_letter_code
_entity_poly.pdbx_strand_id
1 'polypeptide(L)'
;MTAYLQSKGIWCIVSGAKTQPLLSDIPTAGEQAVLKLYHENCDKAWGMIYLHLDNDQKIHVEAVKDDPIQMWEALKANRDKACGMIYLHLDNDQKIHVEAVKDDPIQMWEALKAVHQQKRPGNRFNAYDDLFSIQKEEGENLQTLINRVEQAVLLIQQLRLKDFDLAKACISHID
;
A
#
# COMPACT_ATOMS: atom_id res chain seq x y z
N MET A 1 -4.01 7.46 -8.06
CA MET A 1 -5.33 7.10 -8.62
C MET A 1 -6.08 8.29 -9.22
N THR A 2 -6.20 9.43 -8.53
CA THR A 2 -6.89 10.63 -9.05
C THR A 2 -6.45 11.08 -10.44
N ALA A 3 -5.14 11.25 -10.67
CA ALA A 3 -4.60 11.64 -11.98
C ALA A 3 -4.94 10.63 -13.09
N TYR A 4 -4.99 9.34 -12.76
CA TYR A 4 -5.41 8.31 -13.70
C TYR A 4 -6.89 8.46 -14.09
N LEU A 5 -7.78 8.63 -13.11
CA LEU A 5 -9.22 8.84 -13.37
C LEU A 5 -9.49 10.14 -14.14
N GLN A 6 -8.70 11.20 -13.88
CA GLN A 6 -8.74 12.45 -14.64
C GLN A 6 -8.32 12.23 -16.10
N SER A 7 -7.22 11.51 -16.35
CA SER A 7 -6.76 11.17 -17.70
C SER A 7 -7.79 10.34 -18.50
N LYS A 8 -8.65 9.60 -17.80
CA LYS A 8 -9.72 8.77 -18.38
C LYS A 8 -11.07 9.50 -18.51
N GLY A 9 -11.15 10.76 -18.07
CA GLY A 9 -12.34 11.60 -18.18
C GLY A 9 -13.50 11.20 -17.27
N ILE A 10 -13.25 10.35 -16.26
CA ILE A 10 -14.28 9.82 -15.36
C ILE A 10 -14.22 10.41 -13.95
N TRP A 11 -13.20 11.23 -13.66
CA TRP A 11 -13.01 11.86 -12.35
C TRP A 11 -14.24 12.64 -11.87
N CYS A 12 -14.89 13.40 -12.74
CA CYS A 12 -16.06 14.21 -12.36
C CYS A 12 -17.24 13.38 -11.82
N ILE A 13 -17.34 12.11 -12.21
CA ILE A 13 -18.37 11.20 -11.70
C ILE A 13 -17.97 10.70 -10.32
N VAL A 14 -16.74 10.21 -10.19
CA VAL A 14 -16.19 9.67 -8.94
C VAL A 14 -16.12 10.73 -7.83
N SER A 15 -15.80 11.98 -8.18
CA SER A 15 -15.76 13.11 -7.25
C SER A 15 -17.14 13.66 -6.89
N GLY A 16 -18.23 13.11 -7.45
CA GLY A 16 -19.59 13.62 -7.29
C GLY A 16 -19.87 14.97 -7.95
N ALA A 17 -18.94 15.51 -8.76
CA ALA A 17 -19.12 16.81 -9.42
C ALA A 17 -20.19 16.75 -10.54
N LYS A 18 -20.36 15.59 -11.16
CA LYS A 18 -21.45 15.29 -12.09
C LYS A 18 -22.46 14.39 -11.41
N THR A 19 -23.67 14.91 -11.17
CA THR A 19 -24.77 14.16 -10.56
C THR A 19 -25.64 13.49 -11.62
N GLN A 20 -26.47 12.55 -11.18
CA GLN A 20 -27.43 11.87 -12.05
C GLN A 20 -28.38 12.90 -12.69
N PRO A 21 -28.55 12.89 -14.02
CA PRO A 21 -29.48 13.76 -14.71
C PRO A 21 -30.93 13.48 -14.26
N LEU A 22 -31.69 14.54 -13.99
CA LEU A 22 -33.12 14.44 -13.73
C LEU A 22 -33.88 14.37 -15.06
N LEU A 23 -34.84 13.45 -15.16
CA LEU A 23 -35.74 13.36 -16.30
C LEU A 23 -37.00 14.18 -16.06
N SER A 24 -37.53 14.79 -17.11
CA SER A 24 -38.89 15.36 -17.11
C SER A 24 -39.97 14.26 -17.10
N ASP A 25 -41.22 14.64 -16.80
CA ASP A 25 -42.35 13.70 -16.72
C ASP A 25 -42.59 12.93 -18.03
N ILE A 26 -42.22 13.52 -19.17
CA ILE A 26 -42.19 12.87 -20.48
C ILE A 26 -40.78 13.00 -21.05
N PRO A 27 -39.89 12.03 -20.77
CA PRO A 27 -38.49 12.13 -21.14
C PRO A 27 -38.31 12.21 -22.65
N THR A 28 -37.58 13.23 -23.09
CA THR A 28 -37.12 13.35 -24.48
C THR A 28 -36.03 12.32 -24.78
N ALA A 29 -35.85 11.99 -26.06
CA ALA A 29 -34.75 11.10 -26.48
C ALA A 29 -33.37 11.65 -26.09
N GLY A 30 -33.22 12.98 -26.04
CA GLY A 30 -31.99 13.64 -25.58
C GLY A 30 -31.72 13.41 -24.09
N GLU A 31 -32.73 13.57 -23.23
CA GLU A 31 -32.60 13.31 -21.79
C GLU A 31 -32.30 11.84 -21.50
N GLN A 32 -32.94 10.92 -22.21
CA GLN A 32 -32.65 9.48 -22.11
C GLN A 32 -31.21 9.15 -22.55
N ALA A 33 -30.72 9.77 -23.62
CA ALA A 33 -29.35 9.58 -24.09
C ALA A 33 -28.32 10.09 -23.06
N VAL A 34 -28.58 11.23 -22.43
CA VAL A 34 -27.71 11.80 -21.38
C VAL A 34 -27.70 10.92 -20.13
N LEU A 35 -28.85 10.39 -19.71
CA LEU A 35 -28.95 9.45 -18.59
C LEU A 35 -28.22 8.14 -18.88
N LYS A 36 -28.40 7.58 -20.08
CA LYS A 36 -27.68 6.37 -20.50
C LYS A 36 -26.16 6.58 -20.48
N LEU A 37 -25.69 7.68 -21.05
CA LEU A 37 -24.27 8.04 -21.05
C LEU A 37 -23.73 8.26 -19.62
N TYR A 38 -24.54 8.77 -18.70
CA TYR A 38 -24.17 8.86 -17.29
C TYR A 38 -23.95 7.47 -16.69
N HIS A 39 -24.89 6.53 -16.85
CA HIS A 39 -24.72 5.16 -16.34
C HIS A 39 -23.53 4.43 -16.97
N GLU A 40 -23.35 4.52 -18.29
CA GLU A 40 -22.17 3.93 -18.97
C GLU A 40 -20.84 4.47 -18.40
N ASN A 41 -20.79 5.76 -18.04
CA ASN A 41 -19.60 6.31 -17.41
C ASN A 41 -19.46 5.89 -15.93
N CYS A 42 -20.55 5.64 -15.21
CA CYS A 42 -20.51 5.06 -13.87
C CYS A 42 -19.93 3.64 -13.91
N ASP A 43 -20.41 2.78 -14.81
CA ASP A 43 -19.93 1.40 -14.97
C ASP A 43 -18.43 1.39 -15.32
N LYS A 44 -18.03 2.27 -16.24
CA LYS A 44 -16.63 2.46 -16.61
C LYS A 44 -15.79 2.91 -15.41
N ALA A 45 -16.28 3.86 -14.62
CA ALA A 45 -15.59 4.34 -13.44
C ALA A 45 -15.42 3.24 -12.40
N TRP A 46 -16.48 2.48 -12.13
CA TRP A 46 -16.46 1.34 -11.23
C TRP A 46 -15.43 0.29 -11.66
N GLY A 47 -15.49 -0.16 -12.92
CA GLY A 47 -14.56 -1.16 -13.44
C GLY A 47 -13.11 -0.70 -13.39
N MET A 48 -12.85 0.58 -13.69
CA MET A 48 -11.50 1.13 -13.61
C MET A 48 -10.96 1.18 -12.18
N ILE A 49 -11.77 1.57 -11.20
CA ILE A 49 -11.34 1.60 -9.79
C ILE A 49 -11.13 0.17 -9.30
N TYR A 50 -12.10 -0.73 -9.51
CA TYR A 50 -12.06 -2.11 -9.03
C TYR A 50 -10.85 -2.89 -9.55
N LEU A 51 -10.49 -2.70 -10.83
CA LEU A 51 -9.32 -3.36 -11.43
C LEU A 51 -7.97 -2.84 -10.89
N HIS A 52 -7.94 -1.64 -10.28
CA HIS A 52 -6.74 -1.10 -9.64
C HIS A 52 -6.62 -1.48 -8.17
N LEU A 53 -7.61 -2.17 -7.60
CA LEU A 53 -7.57 -2.64 -6.22
C LEU A 53 -6.97 -4.04 -6.15
N ASP A 54 -6.17 -4.26 -5.11
CA ASP A 54 -5.73 -5.59 -4.74
C ASP A 54 -6.89 -6.38 -4.10
N ASN A 55 -6.76 -7.71 -4.03
CA ASN A 55 -7.84 -8.56 -3.52
C ASN A 55 -8.26 -8.22 -2.08
N ASP A 56 -7.31 -7.83 -1.23
CA ASP A 56 -7.59 -7.43 0.14
C ASP A 56 -8.38 -6.11 0.20
N GLN A 57 -8.14 -5.20 -0.75
CA GLN A 57 -8.84 -3.92 -0.83
C GLN A 57 -10.27 -4.07 -1.37
N LYS A 58 -10.50 -5.04 -2.28
CA LYS A 58 -11.81 -5.29 -2.89
C LYS A 58 -12.88 -5.64 -1.87
N ILE A 59 -12.52 -6.34 -0.80
CA ILE A 59 -13.44 -6.72 0.29
C ILE A 59 -14.14 -5.49 0.87
N HIS A 60 -13.45 -4.35 0.93
CA HIS A 60 -13.98 -3.14 1.55
C HIS A 60 -14.91 -2.32 0.65
N VAL A 61 -15.01 -2.64 -0.63
CA VAL A 61 -15.84 -1.92 -1.60
C VAL A 61 -16.97 -2.78 -2.16
N GLU A 62 -17.02 -4.08 -1.82
CA GLU A 62 -18.01 -5.02 -2.32
C GLU A 62 -19.45 -4.62 -1.93
N ALA A 63 -19.63 -4.02 -0.75
CA ALA A 63 -20.93 -3.56 -0.27
C ALA A 63 -21.48 -2.32 -1.02
N VAL A 64 -20.62 -1.60 -1.75
CA VAL A 64 -20.95 -0.37 -2.50
C VAL A 64 -20.75 -0.56 -4.00
N LYS A 65 -21.02 -1.78 -4.47
CA LYS A 65 -20.89 -2.17 -5.87
C LYS A 65 -21.74 -1.26 -6.78
N ASP A 66 -21.22 -0.96 -7.96
CA ASP A 66 -21.88 -0.17 -9.01
C ASP A 66 -22.17 1.30 -8.65
N ASP A 67 -21.73 1.78 -7.47
CA ASP A 67 -21.73 3.20 -7.09
C ASP A 67 -20.28 3.73 -6.99
N PRO A 68 -19.74 4.36 -8.06
CA PRO A 68 -18.36 4.85 -8.06
C PRO A 68 -18.10 5.98 -7.05
N ILE A 69 -19.13 6.71 -6.60
CA ILE A 69 -19.00 7.78 -5.61
C ILE A 69 -18.83 7.15 -4.22
N GLN A 70 -19.76 6.26 -3.84
CA GLN A 70 -19.66 5.56 -2.55
C GLN A 70 -18.41 4.70 -2.46
N MET A 71 -17.99 4.07 -3.55
CA MET A 71 -16.73 3.33 -3.63
C MET A 71 -15.53 4.22 -3.31
N TRP A 72 -15.46 5.42 -3.89
CA TRP A 72 -14.37 6.36 -3.63
C TRP A 72 -14.36 6.85 -2.18
N GLU A 73 -15.53 7.17 -1.63
CA GLU A 73 -15.67 7.57 -0.22
C GLU A 73 -15.27 6.42 0.72
N ALA A 74 -15.66 5.18 0.43
CA ALA A 74 -15.25 4.01 1.22
C ALA A 74 -13.73 3.82 1.22
N LEU A 75 -13.08 3.94 0.06
CA LEU A 75 -11.62 3.85 -0.05
C LEU A 75 -10.92 4.97 0.75
N LYS A 76 -11.43 6.20 0.66
CA LYS A 76 -10.91 7.33 1.44
C LYS A 76 -11.06 7.10 2.94
N ALA A 77 -12.25 6.71 3.38
CA ALA A 77 -12.53 6.42 4.79
C ALA A 77 -11.63 5.31 5.35
N ASN A 78 -11.33 4.26 4.57
CA ASN A 78 -10.40 3.22 4.99
C ASN A 78 -8.97 3.74 5.09
N ARG A 79 -8.57 4.63 4.19
CA ARG A 79 -7.25 5.27 4.22
C ARG A 79 -7.09 6.13 5.47
N ASP A 80 -8.10 6.91 5.82
CA ASP A 80 -8.11 7.74 7.03
C ASP A 80 -8.12 6.89 8.31
N LYS A 81 -8.90 5.79 8.33
CA LYS A 81 -8.88 4.81 9.42
C LYS A 81 -7.50 4.18 9.59
N ALA A 82 -6.85 3.80 8.49
CA ALA A 82 -5.50 3.23 8.54
C ALA A 82 -4.49 4.24 9.11
N CYS A 83 -4.54 5.51 8.69
CA CYS A 83 -3.70 6.57 9.27
C CYS A 83 -3.93 6.70 10.77
N GLY A 84 -5.19 6.79 11.19
CA GLY A 84 -5.57 6.89 12.59
C GLY A 84 -5.10 5.69 13.41
N MET A 85 -5.27 4.48 12.88
CA MET A 85 -4.81 3.25 13.54
C MET A 85 -3.29 3.24 13.70
N ILE A 86 -2.52 3.57 12.65
CA ILE A 86 -1.06 3.66 12.75
C ILE A 86 -0.69 4.69 13.81
N TYR A 87 -1.21 5.92 13.70
CA TYR A 87 -0.85 7.02 14.58
C TYR A 87 -1.20 6.77 16.06
N LEU A 88 -2.34 6.13 16.33
CA LEU A 88 -2.79 5.81 17.70
C LEU A 88 -1.92 4.74 18.38
N HIS A 89 -1.36 3.81 17.61
CA HIS A 89 -0.50 2.74 18.15
C HIS A 89 0.97 3.16 18.29
N LEU A 90 1.33 4.37 17.85
CA LEU A 90 2.68 4.91 18.06
C LEU A 90 2.79 5.55 19.43
N ASP A 91 3.89 5.23 20.10
CA ASP A 91 4.36 5.99 21.26
C ASP A 91 4.61 7.44 20.87
N ASN A 92 4.48 8.35 21.86
CA ASN A 92 4.53 9.78 21.59
C ASN A 92 5.85 10.22 20.93
N ASP A 93 6.95 9.58 21.30
CA ASP A 93 8.28 9.87 20.76
C ASP A 93 8.47 9.37 19.32
N GLN A 94 7.65 8.42 18.86
CA GLN A 94 7.71 7.89 17.49
C GLN A 94 6.84 8.68 16.51
N LYS A 95 5.84 9.42 17.00
CA LYS A 95 4.93 10.23 16.16
C LYS A 95 5.66 11.27 15.32
N ILE A 96 6.79 11.78 15.81
CA ILE A 96 7.62 12.75 15.08
C ILE A 96 8.06 12.24 13.70
N HIS A 97 8.22 10.92 13.54
CA HIS A 97 8.65 10.31 12.28
C HIS A 97 7.56 10.30 11.20
N VAL A 98 6.29 10.40 11.58
CA VAL A 98 5.15 10.33 10.66
C VAL A 98 4.37 11.63 10.55
N GLU A 99 4.68 12.64 11.37
CA GLU A 99 3.89 13.89 11.45
C GLU A 99 3.73 14.60 10.10
N ALA A 100 4.79 14.61 9.29
CA ALA A 100 4.78 15.24 7.96
C ALA A 100 3.96 14.45 6.91
N VAL A 101 3.63 13.18 7.18
CA VAL A 101 2.97 12.25 6.24
C VAL A 101 1.73 11.59 6.83
N LYS A 102 1.14 12.18 7.88
CA LYS A 102 0.05 11.60 8.68
C LYS A 102 -1.27 11.36 7.94
N ASP A 103 -1.40 11.88 6.72
CA ASP A 103 -2.58 11.73 5.87
C ASP A 103 -2.41 10.64 4.79
N ASP A 104 -1.28 9.92 4.77
CA ASP A 104 -1.04 8.81 3.85
C ASP A 104 -0.47 7.59 4.59
N PRO A 105 -1.26 6.52 4.80
CA PRO A 105 -0.86 5.40 5.64
C PRO A 105 0.30 4.61 5.03
N ILE A 106 0.45 4.63 3.70
CA ILE A 106 1.56 3.99 3.01
C ILE A 106 2.86 4.75 3.31
N GLN A 107 2.81 6.08 3.25
CA GLN A 107 3.97 6.91 3.57
C GLN A 107 4.32 6.85 5.05
N MET A 108 3.33 6.81 5.95
CA MET A 108 3.55 6.59 7.38
C MET A 108 4.30 5.26 7.61
N TRP A 109 3.86 4.17 6.98
CA TRP A 109 4.53 2.89 7.10
C TRP A 109 5.96 2.92 6.56
N GLU A 110 6.19 3.50 5.38
CA GLU A 110 7.53 3.59 4.80
C GLU A 110 8.47 4.48 5.65
N ALA A 111 7.96 5.55 6.27
CA ALA A 111 8.74 6.38 7.20
C ALA A 111 9.16 5.60 8.45
N LEU A 112 8.20 4.88 9.08
CA LEU A 112 8.50 4.01 10.23
C LEU A 112 9.48 2.90 9.85
N LYS A 113 9.28 2.27 8.70
CA LYS A 113 10.16 1.23 8.17
C LYS A 113 11.58 1.76 7.94
N ALA A 114 11.74 2.97 7.42
CA ALA A 114 13.06 3.57 7.24
C ALA A 114 13.78 3.81 8.59
N VAL A 115 13.04 4.17 9.65
CA VAL A 115 13.57 4.40 10.99
C VAL A 115 13.91 3.10 11.71
N HIS A 116 13.04 2.09 11.65
CA HIS A 116 13.14 0.86 12.46
C HIS A 116 13.74 -0.34 11.73
N GLN A 117 13.56 -0.45 10.41
CA GLN A 117 14.19 -1.49 9.58
C GLN A 117 15.42 -0.94 8.86
N GLN A 118 16.34 -0.37 9.63
CA GLN A 118 17.57 0.18 9.10
C GLN A 118 18.40 -0.93 8.44
N LYS A 119 18.50 -0.90 7.11
CA LYS A 119 19.39 -1.74 6.31
C LYS A 119 20.85 -1.28 6.38
N ARG A 120 21.32 -0.89 7.58
CA ARG A 120 22.67 -0.40 7.83
C ARG A 120 23.68 -1.56 7.91
N PRO A 121 24.97 -1.31 7.67
CA PRO A 121 26.02 -2.34 7.69
C PRO A 121 26.06 -3.16 8.97
N GLY A 122 25.85 -2.55 10.15
CA GLY A 122 25.87 -3.25 11.45
C GLY A 122 24.86 -4.41 11.53
N ASN A 123 23.61 -4.19 11.11
CA ASN A 123 22.60 -5.25 11.10
C ASN A 123 22.94 -6.37 10.11
N ARG A 124 23.69 -6.07 9.04
CA ARG A 124 24.16 -7.09 8.09
C ARG A 124 25.34 -7.88 8.63
N PHE A 125 26.28 -7.22 9.29
CA PHE A 125 27.40 -7.89 9.95
C PHE A 125 26.87 -8.84 11.04
N ASN A 126 25.91 -8.40 11.84
CA ASN A 126 25.24 -9.28 12.81
C ASN A 126 24.55 -10.46 12.13
N ALA A 127 23.83 -10.24 11.02
CA ALA A 127 23.20 -11.34 10.28
C ALA A 127 24.20 -12.36 9.69
N TYR A 128 25.38 -11.90 9.26
CA TYR A 128 26.45 -12.80 8.83
C TYR A 128 27.09 -13.53 10.01
N ASP A 129 27.32 -12.82 11.11
CA ASP A 129 27.85 -13.40 12.35
C ASP A 129 26.92 -14.49 12.89
N ASP A 130 25.60 -14.22 12.90
CA ASP A 130 24.56 -15.18 13.27
C ASP A 130 24.61 -16.44 12.38
N LEU A 131 24.68 -16.28 11.05
CA LEU A 131 24.78 -17.40 10.11
C LEU A 131 26.05 -18.23 10.35
N PHE A 132 27.20 -17.59 10.52
CA PHE A 132 28.47 -18.28 10.74
C PHE A 132 28.58 -18.89 12.15
N SER A 133 27.82 -18.38 13.10
CA SER A 133 27.72 -18.91 14.46
C SER A 133 26.79 -20.13 14.56
N ILE A 134 26.01 -20.45 13.52
CA ILE A 134 25.19 -21.66 13.51
C ILE A 134 26.07 -22.89 13.59
N GLN A 135 25.93 -23.63 14.69
CA GLN A 135 26.52 -24.94 14.89
C GLN A 135 25.43 -25.95 15.20
N LYS A 136 25.65 -27.19 14.76
CA LYS A 136 24.74 -28.29 15.09
C LYS A 136 24.79 -28.54 16.59
N GLU A 137 23.63 -28.49 17.23
CA GLU A 137 23.52 -28.76 18.67
C GLU A 137 23.43 -30.28 18.97
N GLU A 138 23.78 -30.64 20.20
CA GLU A 138 23.67 -32.02 20.69
C GLU A 138 22.19 -32.39 20.85
N GLY A 139 21.76 -33.50 20.22
CA GLY A 139 20.34 -33.88 20.15
C GLY A 139 19.51 -33.17 19.08
N GLU A 140 20.06 -32.17 18.38
CA GLU A 140 19.37 -31.52 17.26
C GLU A 140 19.36 -32.42 16.01
N ASN A 141 18.20 -32.51 15.35
CA ASN A 141 18.07 -33.19 14.07
C ASN A 141 18.46 -32.27 12.89
N LEU A 142 18.80 -32.87 11.74
CA LEU A 142 19.25 -32.11 10.56
C LEU A 142 18.19 -31.17 9.99
N GLN A 143 16.90 -31.50 10.09
CA GLN A 143 15.83 -30.65 9.57
C GLN A 143 15.74 -29.34 10.36
N THR A 144 15.86 -29.40 11.68
CA THR A 144 15.89 -28.22 12.55
C THR A 144 17.09 -27.33 12.20
N LEU A 145 18.26 -27.93 12.01
CA LEU A 145 19.47 -27.20 11.61
C LEU A 145 19.29 -26.51 10.25
N ILE A 146 18.75 -27.21 9.25
CA ILE A 146 18.47 -26.66 7.92
C ILE A 146 17.53 -25.47 8.02
N ASN A 147 16.45 -25.58 8.80
CA ASN A 147 15.50 -24.49 8.96
C ASN A 147 16.17 -23.24 9.59
N ARG A 148 17.08 -23.39 10.55
CA ARG A 148 17.84 -22.27 11.13
C ARG A 148 18.74 -21.59 10.09
N VAL A 149 19.44 -22.39 9.28
CA VAL A 149 20.28 -21.89 8.18
C VAL A 149 19.43 -21.15 7.15
N GLU A 150 18.28 -21.70 6.74
CA GLU A 150 17.37 -21.05 5.80
C GLU A 150 16.85 -19.71 6.32
N GLN A 151 16.45 -19.64 7.59
CA GLN A 151 16.01 -18.40 8.24
C GLN A 151 17.13 -17.34 8.26
N ALA A 152 18.35 -17.72 8.61
CA ALA A 152 19.50 -16.80 8.61
C ALA A 152 19.81 -16.28 7.19
N VAL A 153 19.75 -17.15 6.17
CA VAL A 153 19.92 -16.74 4.76
C VAL A 153 18.81 -15.79 4.31
N LEU A 154 17.54 -16.05 4.67
CA LEU A 154 16.42 -15.16 4.34
C LEU A 154 16.59 -13.78 4.99
N LEU A 155 17.04 -13.72 6.25
CA LEU A 155 17.32 -12.46 6.94
C LEU A 155 18.38 -11.63 6.18
N ILE A 156 19.47 -12.26 5.74
CA ILE A 156 20.52 -11.61 4.94
C ILE A 156 19.93 -11.07 3.63
N GLN A 157 19.09 -11.84 2.94
CA GLN A 157 18.44 -11.42 1.70
C GLN A 157 17.52 -10.21 1.91
N GLN A 158 16.73 -10.18 2.99
CA GLN A 158 15.85 -9.05 3.31
C GLN A 158 16.63 -7.76 3.60
N LEU A 159 17.79 -7.88 4.26
CA LEU A 159 18.67 -6.76 4.59
C LEU A 159 19.48 -6.26 3.39
N ARG A 160 19.54 -7.01 2.28
CA ARG A 160 20.24 -6.61 1.05
C ARG A 160 19.56 -5.40 0.40
N LEU A 161 20.37 -4.41 0.00
CA LEU A 161 19.93 -3.33 -0.89
C LEU A 161 19.89 -3.87 -2.32
N LYS A 162 18.93 -3.43 -3.13
CA LYS A 162 18.79 -3.89 -4.53
C LYS A 162 20.06 -3.61 -5.36
N ASP A 163 20.81 -2.57 -5.01
CA ASP A 163 22.04 -2.14 -5.69
C ASP A 163 23.32 -2.49 -4.90
N PHE A 164 23.28 -3.53 -4.05
CA PHE A 164 24.43 -3.92 -3.24
C PHE A 164 25.59 -4.41 -4.10
N ASP A 165 26.67 -3.63 -4.08
CA ASP A 165 27.98 -3.92 -4.64
C ASP A 165 29.02 -3.85 -3.51
N LEU A 166 29.89 -4.85 -3.43
CA LEU A 166 30.98 -4.92 -2.44
C LEU A 166 31.88 -3.68 -2.52
N ALA A 167 32.07 -3.11 -3.71
CA ALA A 167 32.84 -1.88 -3.89
C ALA A 167 32.21 -0.66 -3.19
N LYS A 168 30.87 -0.61 -3.11
CA LYS A 168 30.15 0.49 -2.43
C LYS A 168 30.09 0.32 -0.91
N ALA A 169 30.13 -0.93 -0.42
CA ALA A 169 30.08 -1.22 1.01
C ALA A 169 31.32 -0.69 1.77
N CYS A 170 32.51 -0.74 1.15
CA CYS A 170 33.74 -0.24 1.75
C CYS A 170 33.85 1.30 1.80
N ILE A 171 33.08 2.02 0.97
CA ILE A 171 33.17 3.49 0.89
C ILE A 171 32.34 4.17 2.00
N SER A 172 31.29 3.53 2.50
CA SER A 172 30.43 4.08 3.58
C SER A 172 31.02 4.03 5.00
N HIS A 173 32.30 3.70 5.16
CA HIS A 173 33.02 3.63 6.44
C HIS A 173 34.23 4.58 6.50
N ILE A 174 34.33 5.51 5.55
CA ILE A 174 35.29 6.62 5.59
C ILE A 174 34.48 7.91 5.50
N ASP A 175 33.93 8.33 6.64
CA ASP A 175 33.58 9.72 6.97
C ASP A 175 33.45 9.83 8.50
#